data_AF-K1SEB8-F1
#
_entry.id   AF-K1SEB8-F1
#
_cell.length_a   1.000
_cell.length_b   1.000
_cell.length_c   1.000
_cell.angle_alpha   90.00
_cell.angle_beta   90.00
_cell.angle_gamma   90.00
#
_symmetry.space_group_name_H-M   'P 1'
#
loop_
_entity.id
_entity.type
_entity.pdbx_description
1 polymer ?
#
loop_
_entity_poly.entity_id
_entity_poly.type
_entity_poly.pdbx_seq_one_letter_code
_entity_poly.pdbx_strand_id
1 'polypeptide(L)' 'MANKEKRFETIYTQGTSLSIVVDTETGVNYLVHDTGITPLLDKNGTVVITE' A
#
# COMPACT_ATOMS: atom_id res chain seq x y z
N MET A 1 -21.61 9.73 -12.39
CA MET A 1 -20.18 9.37 -12.52
C MET A 1 -20.00 7.97 -11.98
N ALA A 2 -19.39 7.05 -12.74
CA ALA A 2 -19.05 5.73 -12.22
C ALA A 2 -18.02 5.92 -11.09
N ASN A 3 -18.39 5.57 -9.86
CA ASN A 3 -17.47 5.54 -8.74
C ASN A 3 -16.57 4.32 -8.96
N LYS A 4 -15.50 4.50 -9.72
CA LYS A 4 -14.53 3.44 -9.97
C LYS A 4 -13.80 3.26 -8.64
N GLU A 5 -14.12 2.20 -7.91
CA GLU A 5 -13.43 1.86 -6.67
C GLU A 5 -11.93 1.89 -6.93
N LYS A 6 -11.21 2.67 -6.10
CA LYS A 6 -9.76 2.81 -6.24
C LYS A 6 -9.13 1.54 -5.72
N ARG A 7 -8.56 0.74 -6.63
CA ARG A 7 -7.83 -0.48 -6.28
C ARG A 7 -6.70 -0.23 -5.26
N PHE A 8 -6.05 0.92 -5.28
CA PHE A 8 -5.00 1.26 -4.32
C PHE A 8 -5.42 2.45 -3.47
N GLU A 9 -5.45 2.25 -2.16
CA GLU A 9 -5.81 3.26 -1.16
C GLU A 9 -4.62 3.61 -0.27
N THR A 10 -4.26 4.90 -0.19
CA THR A 10 -3.21 5.37 0.70
C THR A 10 -3.71 5.41 2.14
N ILE A 11 -3.09 4.61 3.01
CA ILE A 11 -3.45 4.52 4.44
C ILE A 11 -2.48 5.26 5.35
N TYR A 12 -1.30 5.62 4.85
CA TYR A 12 -0.28 6.34 5.61
C TYR A 12 0.67 7.11 4.69
N THR A 13 1.12 8.27 5.15
CA THR A 13 2.13 9.09 4.47
C THR A 13 3.14 9.58 5.50
N GLN A 14 4.42 9.47 5.18
CA GLN A 14 5.52 10.00 6.00
C GLN A 14 6.38 10.94 5.16
N GLY A 15 6.42 12.21 5.58
CA GLY A 15 7.10 13.25 4.83
C GLY A 15 6.50 13.42 3.44
N THR A 16 7.34 13.67 2.43
CA THR A 16 6.93 13.92 1.04
C THR A 16 7.03 12.70 0.13
N SER A 17 7.85 11.71 0.51
CA SER A 17 8.35 10.70 -0.43
C SER A 17 8.01 9.26 -0.04
N LEU A 18 7.39 9.05 1.13
CA LEU A 18 7.07 7.71 1.63
C LEU A 18 5.58 7.59 1.91
N SER A 19 4.94 6.55 1.39
CA SER A 19 3.54 6.23 1.73
C SER A 19 3.32 4.73 1.79
N ILE A 20 2.24 4.34 2.46
CA ILE A 20 1.73 2.96 2.44
C ILE A 20 0.40 2.97 1.71
N VAL A 21 0.26 2.07 0.74
CA VAL A 21 -1.00 1.83 0.04
C VAL A 21 -1.48 0.40 0.25
N VAL A 22 -2.78 0.21 0.34
CA VAL A 22 -3.44 -1.12 0.38
C VAL A 22 -4.04 -1.40 -1.00
N ASP A 23 -3.74 -2.58 -1.55
CA ASP A 23 -4.48 -3.12 -2.70
C ASP A 23 -5.82 -3.68 -2.21
N THR A 24 -6.91 -2.98 -2.49
CA THR A 24 -8.27 -3.32 -2.01
C THR A 24 -8.80 -4.62 -2.61
N GLU A 25 -8.18 -5.17 -3.66
CA GLU A 25 -8.55 -6.48 -4.21
C GLU A 25 -7.89 -7.65 -3.46
N THR A 26 -6.71 -7.45 -2.87
CA THR A 26 -5.89 -8.51 -2.28
C THR A 26 -5.58 -8.33 -0.79
N GLY A 27 -5.81 -7.13 -0.25
CA GLY A 27 -5.42 -6.71 1.08
C GLY A 27 -3.92 -6.42 1.25
N VAL A 28 -3.10 -6.61 0.21
CA VAL A 28 -1.63 -6.44 0.30
C VAL A 28 -1.27 -4.98 0.56
N ASN A 29 -0.42 -4.75 1.55
CA ASN A 29 0.14 -3.45 1.85
C ASN A 29 1.44 -3.27 1.07
N TYR A 30 1.66 -2.09 0.51
CA TYR A 30 2.86 -1.73 -0.23
C TYR A 30 3.51 -0.51 0.37
N LEU A 31 4.83 -0.56 0.52
CA LEU A 31 5.65 0.62 0.74
C LEU A 31 5.93 1.28 -0.61
N VAL A 32 5.55 2.55 -0.72
CA VAL A 32 5.76 3.38 -1.91
C VAL A 32 6.82 4.43 -1.58
N HIS A 33 7.81 4.52 -2.45
CA HIS A 33 8.80 5.58 -2.48
C HIS A 33 8.82 6.24 -3.86
N ASP A 34 9.39 7.44 -3.98
CA ASP A 34 9.48 8.21 -5.24
C ASP A 34 10.00 7.40 -6.45
N THR A 35 10.78 6.36 -6.18
CA THR A 35 11.48 5.55 -7.18
C THR A 35 10.91 4.13 -7.32
N GLY A 36 9.89 3.74 -6.55
CA GLY A 36 9.35 2.38 -6.67
C GLY A 36 8.34 1.97 -5.60
N ILE A 37 7.89 0.72 -5.74
CA ILE A 37 6.89 0.09 -4.90
C ILE A 37 7.32 -1.34 -4.55
N THR A 38 7.15 -1.74 -3.30
CA THR A 38 7.46 -3.10 -2.82
C THR A 38 6.40 -3.55 -1.81
N PRO A 39 6.08 -4.85 -1.68
CA PRO A 39 5.26 -5.34 -0.58
C PRO A 39 5.86 -4.91 0.76
N LEU A 40 5.01 -4.47 1.68
CA LEU A 40 5.39 -4.20 3.05
C LEU A 40 5.57 -5.55 3.77
N LEU A 41 6.73 -5.73 4.39
CA LEU A 41 7.08 -6.95 5.09
C LEU A 41 7.06 -6.73 6.60
N ASP A 42 6.60 -7.74 7.33
CA ASP A 42 6.73 -7.81 8.78
C ASP A 42 8.16 -8.20 9.20
N LYS A 43 8.39 -8.28 10.52
CA LYS A 43 9.69 -8.67 11.09
C LYS A 43 10.17 -10.07 10.71
N ASN A 44 9.29 -10.94 10.19
CA ASN A 44 9.61 -12.30 9.77
C ASN A 44 9.82 -12.40 8.25
N GLY A 45 9.70 -11.28 7.52
CA GLY A 45 9.75 -11.27 6.06
C GLY A 45 8.44 -11.69 5.39
N THR A 46 7.33 -11.73 6.12
CA THR A 46 6.00 -12.06 5.58
C THR A 46 5.30 -10.81 5.10
N VAL A 47 4.54 -10.91 4.00
CA VAL A 47 3.74 -9.80 3.46
C VAL A 47 2.66 -9.39 4.46
N VAL A 48 2.53 -8.08 4.68
CA VAL A 48 1.47 -7.50 5.52
C VAL A 48 0.16 -7.40 4.72
N ILE A 49 -0.90 -8.00 5.25
CA ILE A 49 -2.25 -8.01 4.67
C ILE A 49 -3.22 -7.29 5.62
N THR A 50 -4.07 -6.42 5.07
CA THR A 50 -5.18 -5.74 5.77
C THR A 50 -6.50 -6.23 5.17
N GLU A 51 -7.50 -6.48 6.02
CA GLU A 51 -8.86 -6.86 5.60
C GLU A 51 -9.67 -5.67 5.07
#